data_AF-A0A2M7TEJ5-F1
#
_entry.id   AF-A0A2M7TEJ5-F1
#
_cell.length_a   1.000
_cell.length_b   1.000
_cell.length_c   1.000
_cell.angle_alpha   90.00
_cell.angle_beta   90.00
_cell.angle_gamma   90.00
#
_symmetry.space_group_name_H-M   'P 1'
#
loop_
_entity.id
_entity.type
_entity.pdbx_description
1 polymer ?
#
loop_
_entity_poly.entity_id
_entity_poly.type
_entity_poly.pdbx_seq_one_letter_code
_entity_poly.pdbx_strand_id
1 'polypeptide(L)'
;GSMSDYKKNLIYSEKLIRGIAKKYSMDSFELSINTRDNFGNGEIYLTATGSSIESGDEGLVGRGNRINGIIAPFRIMSMEGVCGKNPVYHIGKIYYLAANEMAKKIYDNFGISNEVCIVSQSGRSLTDPWILLVTIPQGFDNIAGLESLIKLEVLNIPNLTEALLKQQFTLC
;
A
#
# COMPACT_ATOMS: atom_id res chain seq x y z
N GLY A 1 -31.31 8.94 11.69
CA GLY A 1 -30.40 8.87 12.85
C GLY A 1 -30.47 10.18 13.60
N SER A 2 -30.30 10.14 14.92
CA SER A 2 -30.23 11.35 15.75
C SER A 2 -28.79 11.84 15.94
N MET A 3 -28.61 13.08 16.39
CA MET A 3 -27.30 13.61 16.79
C MET A 3 -26.65 12.77 17.91
N SER A 4 -27.46 12.20 18.80
CA SER A 4 -27.00 11.25 19.81
C SER A 4 -26.39 9.99 19.18
N ASP A 5 -27.02 9.46 18.12
CA ASP A 5 -26.53 8.26 17.44
C ASP A 5 -25.21 8.53 16.71
N TYR A 6 -25.08 9.70 16.09
CA TYR A 6 -23.82 10.14 15.49
C TYR A 6 -22.68 10.16 16.51
N LYS A 7 -22.90 10.78 17.68
CA LYS A 7 -21.90 10.80 18.78
C LYS A 7 -21.56 9.40 19.30
N LYS A 8 -22.55 8.50 19.40
CA LYS A 8 -22.30 7.09 19.78
C LYS A 8 -21.39 6.39 18.76
N ASN A 9 -21.55 6.66 17.47
CA ASN A 9 -20.70 6.09 16.42
C ASN A 9 -19.25 6.59 16.49
N LEU A 10 -19.03 7.86 16.87
CA LEU A 10 -17.68 8.38 17.11
C LEU A 10 -16.98 7.65 18.26
N ILE A 11 -17.67 7.48 19.40
CA ILE A 11 -17.14 6.74 20.56
C ILE A 11 -16.84 5.29 20.20
N TYR A 12 -17.74 4.65 19.44
CA TYR A 12 -17.54 3.29 18.98
C TYR A 12 -16.30 3.17 18.08
N SER A 13 -16.15 4.07 17.12
CA SER A 13 -14.99 4.13 16.22
C SER A 13 -13.68 4.32 16.99
N GLU A 14 -13.66 5.25 17.95
CA GLU A 14 -12.49 5.44 18.82
C GLU A 14 -12.12 4.16 19.57
N LYS A 15 -13.10 3.49 20.19
CA LYS A 15 -12.87 2.24 20.91
C LYS A 15 -12.30 1.15 20.00
N LEU A 16 -12.83 1.03 18.78
CA LEU A 16 -12.35 0.08 17.78
C LEU A 16 -10.90 0.35 17.40
N ILE A 17 -10.57 1.61 17.06
CA ILE A 17 -9.22 2.01 16.66
C ILE A 17 -8.22 1.78 17.78
N ARG A 18 -8.55 2.19 19.02
CA ARG A 18 -7.68 1.92 20.19
C ARG A 18 -7.50 0.44 20.46
N GLY A 19 -8.54 -0.36 20.27
CA GLY A 19 -8.46 -1.82 20.37
C GLY A 19 -7.53 -2.45 19.33
N ILE A 20 -7.49 -1.90 18.11
CA ILE A 20 -6.54 -2.32 17.07
C ILE A 20 -5.12 -1.88 17.43
N ALA A 21 -4.92 -0.61 17.80
CA ALA A 21 -3.61 -0.06 18.15
C ALA A 21 -2.90 -0.85 19.25
N LYS A 22 -3.65 -1.29 20.27
CA LYS A 22 -3.12 -2.13 21.36
C LYS A 22 -2.56 -3.48 20.86
N LYS A 23 -3.13 -4.07 19.80
CA LYS A 23 -2.62 -5.32 19.21
C LYS A 23 -1.25 -5.16 18.57
N TYR A 24 -0.87 -3.93 18.22
CA TYR A 24 0.40 -3.57 17.61
C TYR A 24 1.33 -2.81 18.57
N SER A 25 1.10 -2.94 19.89
CA SER A 25 1.93 -2.30 20.93
C SER A 25 2.04 -0.78 20.79
N MET A 26 1.01 -0.13 20.24
CA MET A 26 0.90 1.32 20.17
C MET A 26 0.08 1.82 21.36
N ASP A 27 0.77 2.08 22.47
CA ASP A 27 0.12 2.41 23.75
C ASP A 27 -0.16 3.89 23.96
N SER A 28 0.58 4.78 23.27
CA SER A 28 0.45 6.23 23.40
C SER A 28 0.32 6.89 22.04
N PHE A 29 -0.90 7.36 21.73
CA PHE A 29 -1.17 8.18 20.57
C PHE A 29 -2.41 9.06 20.82
N GLU A 30 -2.40 10.24 20.19
CA GLU A 30 -3.56 11.11 20.11
C GLU A 30 -4.42 10.69 18.92
N LEU A 31 -5.72 10.56 19.14
CA LEU A 31 -6.69 10.21 18.10
C LEU A 31 -7.65 11.37 17.90
N SER A 32 -7.72 11.87 16.68
CA SER A 32 -8.68 12.89 16.27
C SER A 32 -9.61 12.31 15.21
N ILE A 33 -10.92 12.46 15.39
CA ILE A 33 -11.96 11.93 14.50
C ILE A 33 -12.84 13.11 14.07
N ASN A 34 -13.12 13.22 12.77
CA ASN A 34 -13.98 14.25 12.18
C ASN A 34 -13.74 15.65 12.76
N THR A 35 -12.50 16.14 12.68
CA THR A 35 -12.02 17.36 13.35
C THR A 35 -12.72 18.65 12.97
N ARG A 36 -13.52 18.65 11.90
CA ARG A 36 -14.34 19.79 11.46
C ARG A 36 -15.75 19.79 12.04
N ASP A 37 -16.14 18.76 12.78
CA ASP A 37 -17.46 18.70 13.38
C ASP A 37 -17.66 19.86 14.38
N ASN A 38 -18.77 20.58 14.21
CA ASN A 38 -19.27 21.59 15.12
C ASN A 38 -20.72 21.26 15.51
N PHE A 39 -20.89 20.74 16.72
CA PHE A 39 -22.21 20.35 17.23
C PHE A 39 -23.10 21.54 17.58
N GLY A 40 -22.54 22.75 17.73
CA GLY A 40 -23.29 23.94 18.13
C GLY A 40 -24.14 24.52 16.99
N ASN A 41 -23.63 24.44 15.76
CA ASN A 41 -24.34 24.86 14.54
C ASN A 41 -24.84 23.67 13.69
N GLY A 42 -24.53 22.43 14.09
CA GLY A 42 -25.00 21.23 13.40
C GLY A 42 -24.16 20.83 12.19
N GLU A 43 -22.97 21.41 12.02
CA GLU A 43 -22.01 21.01 10.98
C GLU A 43 -21.34 19.70 11.40
N ILE A 44 -21.84 18.57 10.91
CA ILE A 44 -21.29 17.25 11.18
C ILE A 44 -21.02 16.50 9.88
N TYR A 45 -20.04 15.59 9.89
CA TYR A 45 -19.73 14.77 8.72
C TYR A 45 -20.75 13.64 8.52
N LEU A 46 -21.90 13.98 7.93
CA LEU A 46 -22.94 13.04 7.56
C LEU A 46 -23.12 13.01 6.04
N THR A 47 -23.20 11.81 5.47
CA THR A 47 -23.47 11.58 4.05
C THR A 47 -24.68 10.65 3.89
N ALA A 48 -25.45 10.83 2.82
CA ALA A 48 -26.58 9.99 2.45
C ALA A 48 -26.13 8.65 1.85
N THR A 49 -25.05 8.66 1.08
CA THR A 49 -24.51 7.49 0.36
C THR A 49 -23.33 6.82 1.06
N GLY A 50 -22.76 7.45 2.09
CA GLY A 50 -21.54 6.99 2.74
C GLY A 50 -20.24 7.50 2.08
N SER A 51 -20.31 8.39 1.08
CA SER A 51 -19.16 8.95 0.38
C SER A 51 -19.24 10.47 0.28
N SER A 52 -18.11 11.17 0.42
CA SER A 52 -18.05 12.63 0.24
C SER A 52 -18.22 13.08 -1.20
N ILE A 53 -18.18 12.17 -2.18
CA ILE A 53 -18.41 12.49 -3.60
C ILE A 53 -19.76 13.18 -3.81
N GLU A 54 -20.78 12.83 -3.02
CA GLU A 54 -22.10 13.47 -3.11
C GLU A 54 -22.08 14.96 -2.70
N SER A 55 -21.05 15.38 -1.97
CA SER A 55 -20.85 16.74 -1.46
C SER A 55 -19.88 17.56 -2.33
N GLY A 56 -19.49 17.03 -3.49
CA GLY A 56 -18.65 17.73 -4.47
C GLY A 56 -17.17 17.33 -4.48
N ASP A 57 -16.77 16.32 -3.70
CA ASP A 57 -15.41 15.77 -3.79
C ASP A 57 -15.21 15.00 -5.10
N GLU A 58 -14.00 15.07 -5.67
CA GLU A 58 -13.63 14.37 -6.90
C GLU A 58 -12.52 13.34 -6.64
N GLY A 59 -12.63 12.17 -7.28
CA GLY A 59 -11.63 11.11 -7.22
C GLY A 59 -10.87 10.97 -8.53
N LEU A 60 -9.54 10.86 -8.46
CA LEU A 60 -8.69 10.62 -9.63
C LEU A 60 -7.78 9.40 -9.43
N VAL A 61 -7.59 8.63 -10.50
CA VAL A 61 -6.68 7.48 -10.51
C VAL A 61 -5.25 7.93 -10.16
N GLY A 62 -4.60 7.18 -9.27
CA GLY A 62 -3.21 7.45 -8.88
C GLY A 62 -3.04 8.58 -7.86
N ARG A 63 -4.11 9.19 -7.34
CA ARG A 63 -4.06 10.20 -6.26
C ARG A 63 -4.25 9.66 -4.84
N GLY A 64 -4.46 8.35 -4.69
CA GLY A 64 -4.66 7.67 -3.40
C GLY A 64 -3.47 6.80 -2.97
N ASN A 65 -3.77 5.68 -2.34
CA ASN A 65 -2.80 4.70 -1.88
C ASN A 65 -1.91 4.16 -3.02
N ARG A 66 -0.72 3.69 -2.66
CA ARG A 66 0.13 2.92 -3.58
C ARG A 66 -0.28 1.44 -3.62
N ILE A 67 0.43 0.60 -4.38
CA ILE A 67 0.13 -0.86 -4.47
C ILE A 67 0.13 -1.54 -3.10
N ASN A 68 0.95 -1.08 -2.17
CA ASN A 68 1.03 -1.62 -0.81
C ASN A 68 -0.08 -1.08 0.12
N GLY A 69 -1.02 -0.29 -0.38
CA GLY A 69 -2.19 0.19 0.38
C GLY A 69 -1.93 1.41 1.26
N ILE A 70 -0.75 2.02 1.21
CA ILE A 70 -0.42 3.20 2.03
C ILE A 70 0.24 4.30 1.19
N ILE A 71 0.29 5.52 1.74
CA ILE A 71 1.12 6.63 1.28
C ILE A 71 2.18 6.86 2.37
N ALA A 72 3.44 6.50 2.07
CA ALA A 72 4.54 6.51 3.04
C ALA A 72 5.59 7.56 2.65
N PRO A 73 5.46 8.84 3.06
CA PRO A 73 6.27 9.95 2.56
C PRO A 73 7.78 9.81 2.82
N PHE A 74 8.16 9.03 3.83
CA PHE A 74 9.57 8.78 4.19
C PHE A 74 10.13 7.49 3.56
N ARG A 75 9.43 6.90 2.59
CA ARG A 75 9.85 5.67 1.89
C ARG A 75 9.92 5.91 0.39
N ILE A 76 10.74 5.13 -0.29
CA ILE A 76 10.78 5.12 -1.76
C ILE A 76 9.42 4.62 -2.27
N MET A 77 8.82 5.37 -3.19
CA MET A 77 7.53 5.07 -3.78
C MET A 77 7.53 5.32 -5.28
N SER A 78 6.72 4.53 -6.00
CA SER A 78 6.41 4.82 -7.41
C SER A 78 5.28 5.84 -7.50
N MET A 79 5.44 6.82 -8.39
CA MET A 79 4.40 7.80 -8.73
C MET A 79 3.37 7.25 -9.73
N GLU A 80 3.56 6.02 -10.24
CA GLU A 80 2.71 5.43 -11.26
C GLU A 80 1.27 5.20 -10.76
N GLY A 81 0.29 5.68 -11.53
CA GLY A 81 -1.12 5.31 -11.35
C GLY A 81 -1.38 3.92 -11.91
N VAL A 82 -1.33 2.89 -11.06
CA VAL A 82 -1.38 1.47 -11.49
C VAL A 82 -2.78 0.94 -11.81
N CYS A 83 -3.83 1.52 -11.23
CA CYS A 83 -5.20 1.07 -11.43
C CYS A 83 -5.64 1.33 -12.88
N GLY A 84 -6.29 0.35 -13.51
CA GLY A 84 -6.69 0.41 -14.91
C GLY A 84 -5.58 0.19 -15.94
N LYS A 85 -4.29 0.18 -15.55
CA LYS A 85 -3.20 -0.15 -16.48
C LYS A 85 -3.18 -1.65 -16.83
N ASN A 86 -2.83 -1.94 -18.08
CA ASN A 86 -2.76 -3.30 -18.62
C ASN A 86 -1.73 -4.14 -17.83
N PRO A 87 -2.12 -5.26 -17.22
CA PRO A 87 -1.22 -6.07 -16.40
C PRO A 87 -0.16 -6.83 -17.22
N VAL A 88 -0.29 -6.96 -18.53
CA VAL A 88 0.67 -7.68 -19.37
C VAL A 88 1.79 -6.76 -19.87
N TYR A 89 1.44 -5.60 -20.40
CA TYR A 89 2.40 -4.72 -21.08
C TYR A 89 2.87 -3.53 -20.25
N HIS A 90 2.14 -3.16 -19.19
CA HIS A 90 2.50 -1.99 -18.39
C HIS A 90 3.54 -2.34 -17.33
N ILE A 91 4.81 -2.26 -17.71
CA ILE A 91 5.94 -2.70 -16.87
C ILE A 91 5.92 -2.03 -15.50
N GLY A 92 5.58 -0.74 -15.40
CA GLY A 92 5.51 -0.03 -14.11
C GLY A 92 4.52 -0.62 -13.11
N LYS A 93 3.43 -1.27 -13.58
CA LYS A 93 2.46 -1.95 -12.71
C LYS A 93 3.05 -3.26 -12.20
N ILE A 94 3.61 -4.05 -13.11
CA ILE A 94 4.15 -5.37 -12.80
C ILE A 94 5.40 -5.28 -11.95
N TYR A 95 6.31 -4.35 -12.24
CA TYR A 95 7.52 -4.15 -11.45
C TYR A 95 7.22 -3.59 -10.07
N TYR A 96 6.20 -2.74 -9.92
CA TYR A 96 5.80 -2.30 -8.59
C TYR A 96 5.22 -3.46 -7.77
N LEU A 97 4.35 -4.29 -8.36
CA LEU A 97 3.88 -5.49 -7.67
C LEU A 97 5.02 -6.45 -7.34
N ALA A 98 5.92 -6.72 -8.29
CA ALA A 98 7.08 -7.59 -8.10
C ALA A 98 7.99 -7.10 -7.00
N ALA A 99 8.28 -5.80 -6.95
CA ALA A 99 9.09 -5.20 -5.88
C ALA A 99 8.43 -5.40 -4.50
N ASN A 100 7.12 -5.20 -4.41
CA ASN A 100 6.38 -5.38 -3.15
C ASN A 100 6.36 -6.85 -2.70
N GLU A 101 6.11 -7.79 -3.61
CA GLU A 101 6.12 -9.23 -3.30
C GLU A 101 7.52 -9.75 -2.97
N MET A 102 8.54 -9.29 -3.70
CA MET A 102 9.94 -9.62 -3.41
C MET A 102 10.36 -9.09 -2.04
N ALA A 103 9.97 -7.86 -1.67
CA ALA A 103 10.28 -7.28 -0.37
C ALA A 103 9.66 -8.08 0.80
N LYS A 104 8.41 -8.54 0.62
CA LYS A 104 7.74 -9.44 1.59
C LYS A 104 8.49 -10.77 1.72
N LYS A 105 8.84 -11.40 0.59
CA LYS A 105 9.59 -12.66 0.62
C LYS A 105 10.96 -12.53 1.27
N ILE A 106 11.66 -11.42 1.03
CA ILE A 106 12.94 -11.13 1.72
C ILE A 106 12.70 -11.04 3.24
N TYR A 107 11.66 -10.33 3.67
CA TYR A 107 11.31 -10.24 5.08
C TYR A 107 10.95 -11.62 5.67
N ASP A 108 10.14 -12.41 4.98
CA ASP A 108 9.69 -13.73 5.47
C ASP A 108 10.84 -14.74 5.56
N ASN A 109 11.85 -14.67 4.67
CA ASN A 109 12.98 -15.60 4.66
C ASN A 109 14.13 -15.17 5.58
N PHE A 110 14.37 -13.88 5.73
CA PHE A 110 15.56 -13.37 6.42
C PHE A 110 15.26 -12.53 7.66
N GLY A 111 13.99 -12.13 7.89
CA GLY A 111 13.58 -11.31 9.03
C GLY A 111 14.11 -9.88 9.00
N ILE A 112 14.53 -9.37 7.84
CA ILE A 112 15.17 -8.05 7.70
C ILE A 112 14.24 -7.00 7.08
N SER A 113 14.32 -5.77 7.59
CA SER A 113 13.75 -4.61 6.92
C SER A 113 14.47 -4.36 5.61
N ASN A 114 13.73 -4.18 4.52
CA ASN A 114 14.30 -4.00 3.20
C ASN A 114 13.45 -3.08 2.33
N GLU A 115 14.06 -2.54 1.28
CA GLU A 115 13.36 -1.79 0.23
C GLU A 115 13.83 -2.32 -1.14
N VAL A 116 12.88 -2.62 -2.03
CA VAL A 116 13.17 -3.14 -3.38
C VAL A 116 12.70 -2.12 -4.41
N CYS A 117 13.59 -1.76 -5.34
CA CYS A 117 13.29 -0.91 -6.48
C CYS A 117 13.70 -1.61 -7.78
N ILE A 118 12.79 -1.68 -8.74
CA ILE A 118 13.03 -2.30 -10.04
C ILE A 118 12.75 -1.26 -11.13
N VAL A 119 13.76 -0.99 -11.94
CA VAL A 119 13.70 -0.02 -13.04
C VAL A 119 13.87 -0.77 -14.36
N SER A 120 12.94 -0.54 -15.28
CA SER A 120 13.03 -1.07 -16.65
C SER A 120 13.71 -0.09 -17.59
N GLN A 121 14.14 -0.60 -18.74
CA GLN A 121 14.53 0.18 -19.90
C GLN A 121 13.78 -0.37 -21.11
N SER A 122 13.28 0.53 -21.97
CA SER A 122 12.50 0.14 -23.15
C SER A 122 13.21 -0.92 -23.99
N GLY A 123 12.49 -1.97 -24.35
CA GLY A 123 13.00 -3.09 -25.16
C GLY A 123 13.58 -4.26 -24.37
N ARG A 124 13.69 -4.17 -23.04
CA ARG A 124 14.15 -5.30 -22.20
C ARG A 124 13.01 -6.24 -21.81
N SER A 125 13.35 -7.50 -21.56
CA SER A 125 12.41 -8.50 -21.03
C SER A 125 11.99 -8.15 -19.61
N LEU A 126 10.81 -8.61 -19.17
CA LEU A 126 10.37 -8.47 -17.77
C LEU A 126 11.35 -9.12 -16.78
N THR A 127 12.01 -10.19 -17.20
CA THR A 127 13.00 -10.95 -16.41
C THR A 127 14.41 -10.35 -16.48
N ASP A 128 14.59 -9.21 -17.16
CA ASP A 128 15.88 -8.53 -17.34
C ASP A 128 15.73 -7.03 -17.03
N PRO A 129 15.52 -6.66 -15.76
CA PRO A 129 15.40 -5.26 -15.38
C PRO A 129 16.71 -4.51 -15.66
N TRP A 130 16.62 -3.22 -15.98
CA TRP A 130 17.80 -2.39 -16.18
C TRP A 130 18.56 -2.17 -14.88
N ILE A 131 17.83 -1.89 -13.80
CA ILE A 131 18.36 -1.75 -12.45
C ILE A 131 17.44 -2.49 -11.50
N LEU A 132 18.02 -3.31 -10.63
CA LEU A 132 17.36 -3.86 -9.46
C LEU A 132 18.18 -3.47 -8.24
N LEU A 133 17.58 -2.66 -7.37
CA LEU A 133 18.20 -2.18 -6.14
C LEU A 133 17.47 -2.80 -4.95
N VAL A 134 18.23 -3.40 -4.03
CA VAL A 134 17.72 -3.87 -2.74
C VAL A 134 18.52 -3.19 -1.64
N THR A 135 17.83 -2.44 -0.79
CA THR A 135 18.41 -1.86 0.41
C THR A 135 18.17 -2.80 1.59
N ILE A 136 19.22 -3.06 2.36
CA ILE A 136 19.23 -3.97 3.52
C ILE A 136 19.90 -3.29 4.72
N PRO A 137 19.67 -3.79 5.95
CA PRO A 137 20.31 -3.24 7.15
C PRO A 137 21.83 -3.47 7.11
N GLN A 138 22.59 -2.56 7.72
CA GLN A 138 24.02 -2.77 7.91
C GLN A 138 24.28 -4.01 8.77
N GLY A 139 25.28 -4.81 8.39
CA GLY A 139 25.68 -6.01 9.12
C GLY A 139 24.94 -7.29 8.74
N PHE A 140 23.99 -7.25 7.80
CA PHE A 140 23.45 -8.48 7.20
C PHE A 140 24.53 -9.18 6.38
N ASP A 141 24.73 -10.48 6.63
CA ASP A 141 25.89 -11.25 6.14
C ASP A 141 25.51 -12.31 5.08
N ASN A 142 24.27 -12.79 5.07
CA ASN A 142 23.79 -13.80 4.11
C ASN A 142 23.45 -13.21 2.73
N ILE A 143 24.41 -12.53 2.11
CA ILE A 143 24.27 -11.90 0.79
C ILE A 143 24.01 -12.95 -0.30
N ALA A 144 24.68 -14.10 -0.25
CA ALA A 144 24.53 -15.15 -1.26
C ALA A 144 23.10 -15.75 -1.26
N GLY A 145 22.51 -15.95 -0.09
CA GLY A 145 21.12 -16.40 0.04
C GLY A 145 20.14 -15.36 -0.51
N LEU A 146 20.36 -14.09 -0.17
CA LEU A 146 19.54 -12.98 -0.68
C LEU A 146 19.60 -12.87 -2.20
N GLU A 147 20.79 -12.90 -2.81
CA GLU A 147 20.95 -12.88 -4.26
C GLU A 147 20.27 -14.07 -4.94
N SER A 148 20.33 -15.25 -4.33
CA SER A 148 19.68 -16.46 -4.86
C SER A 148 18.16 -16.30 -4.86
N LEU A 149 17.58 -15.77 -3.78
CA LEU A 149 16.15 -15.44 -3.71
C LEU A 149 15.77 -14.42 -4.79
N ILE A 150 16.53 -13.31 -4.90
CA ILE A 150 16.26 -12.26 -5.88
C ILE A 150 16.26 -12.82 -7.30
N LYS A 151 17.26 -13.63 -7.67
CA LYS A 151 17.35 -14.26 -9.00
C LYS A 151 16.12 -15.12 -9.31
N LEU A 152 15.67 -15.92 -8.35
CA LEU A 152 14.46 -16.73 -8.50
C LEU A 152 13.20 -15.86 -8.67
N GLU A 153 13.07 -14.81 -7.86
CA GLU A 153 11.92 -13.92 -7.92
C GLU A 153 11.84 -13.10 -9.21
N VAL A 154 12.99 -12.67 -9.76
CA VAL A 154 13.03 -12.00 -11.08
C VAL A 154 12.51 -12.90 -12.18
N LEU A 155 12.87 -14.19 -12.17
CA LEU A 155 12.36 -15.17 -13.13
C LEU A 155 10.86 -15.45 -12.96
N ASN A 156 10.32 -15.21 -11.76
CA ASN A 156 8.91 -15.41 -11.43
C ASN A 156 8.01 -14.20 -11.76
N ILE A 157 8.58 -13.05 -12.13
CA ILE A 157 7.81 -11.83 -12.47
C ILE A 157 6.71 -12.08 -13.51
N PRO A 158 6.93 -12.84 -14.61
CA PRO A 158 5.88 -13.12 -15.59
C PRO A 158 4.64 -13.79 -14.97
N ASN A 159 4.82 -14.65 -13.97
CA ASN A 159 3.71 -15.36 -13.30
C ASN A 159 2.82 -14.41 -12.49
N LEU A 160 3.34 -13.26 -12.04
CA LEU A 160 2.53 -12.23 -11.36
C LEU A 160 1.47 -11.64 -12.29
N THR A 161 1.73 -11.60 -13.60
CA THR A 161 0.76 -11.19 -14.60
C THR A 161 -0.46 -12.10 -14.59
N GLU A 162 -0.24 -13.42 -14.56
CA GLU A 162 -1.33 -14.40 -14.50
C GLU A 162 -2.14 -14.29 -13.22
N ALA A 163 -1.46 -14.14 -12.09
CA ALA A 163 -2.10 -13.98 -10.79
C ALA A 163 -2.93 -12.68 -10.71
N LEU A 164 -2.45 -11.60 -11.31
CA LEU A 164 -3.23 -10.36 -11.46
C LEU A 164 -4.48 -10.56 -12.32
N LEU A 165 -4.38 -11.27 -13.45
CA LEU A 165 -5.53 -11.58 -14.31
C LEU A 165 -6.56 -12.45 -13.60
N LYS A 166 -6.12 -13.33 -12.69
CA LYS A 166 -6.97 -14.17 -11.84
C LYS A 166 -7.51 -13.45 -10.59
N GLN A 167 -7.29 -12.14 -10.47
CA GLN A 167 -7.71 -11.32 -9.31
C GLN A 167 -7.17 -11.84 -7.96
N GLN A 168 -6.00 -12.46 -7.96
CA GLN A 168 -5.36 -12.99 -6.75
C GLN A 168 -4.64 -11.89 -5.94
N PHE A 169 -4.61 -10.66 -6.45
CA PHE A 169 -4.08 -9.49 -5.78
C PHE A 169 -5.13 -8.41 -5.66
N THR A 170 -5.30 -7.88 -4.45
CA THR A 170 -6.01 -6.62 -4.23
C THR A 170 -5.05 -5.47 -4.51
N LEU A 171 -5.30 -4.73 -5.58
CA LEU A 171 -4.61 -3.46 -5.85
C LEU A 171 -5.46 -2.33 -5.27
N CYS A 172 -4.78 -1.36 -4.64
CA CYS A 172 -5.24 -0.05 -4.16
C CYS A 172 -6.75 0.12 -3.91
#